data_AF-A0A0Q0D5V1-F1
#
_entry.id   AF-A0A0Q0D5V1-F1
#
_cell.length_a   1.000
_cell.length_b   1.000
_cell.length_c   1.000
_cell.angle_alpha   90.00
_cell.angle_beta   90.00
_cell.angle_gamma   90.00
#
_symmetry.space_group_name_H-M   'P 1'
#
loop_
_entity.id
_entity.type
_entity.pdbx_description
1 polymer ?
#
loop_
_entity_poly.entity_id
_entity_poly.type
_entity_poly.pdbx_seq_one_letter_code
_entity_poly.pdbx_strand_id
1 'polypeptide(L)' 'AYRVKHLSMLYARETGLINRREFLLFSVEEDEEGSITLTTAVGITLQSTDINVL' A
#
# COMPACT_ATOMS: atom_id res chain seq x y z
N ALA A 1 -13.58 -15.82 19.75
CA ALA A 1 -12.33 -15.29 19.18
C ALA A 1 -12.73 -14.21 18.21
N TYR A 2 -12.24 -12.98 18.41
CA TYR A 2 -12.60 -11.82 17.61
C TYR A 2 -12.07 -11.98 16.18
N ARG A 3 -12.91 -11.69 15.18
CA ARG A 3 -12.59 -11.79 13.74
C ARG A 3 -12.52 -10.41 13.11
N VAL A 4 -11.62 -10.27 12.16
CA VAL A 4 -11.50 -9.09 11.31
C VAL A 4 -11.42 -9.56 9.86
N LYS A 5 -12.22 -8.94 9.00
CA LYS A 5 -12.20 -9.17 7.56
C LYS A 5 -11.35 -8.09 6.90
N HIS A 6 -10.40 -8.53 6.07
CA HIS A 6 -9.51 -7.63 5.34
C HIS A 6 -9.77 -7.74 3.84
N LEU A 7 -10.08 -6.62 3.19
CA LEU A 7 -10.15 -6.50 1.73
C LEU A 7 -9.11 -5.48 1.28
N SER A 8 -8.13 -5.93 0.50
CA SER A 8 -7.01 -5.08 0.08
C SER A 8 -6.81 -5.14 -1.44
N MET A 9 -6.49 -3.99 -2.02
CA MET A 9 -6.09 -3.84 -3.41
C MET A 9 -4.76 -3.09 -3.48
N LEU A 10 -3.83 -3.61 -4.28
CA LEU A 10 -2.57 -2.94 -4.60
C LEU A 10 -2.59 -2.56 -6.09
N TYR A 11 -2.73 -1.27 -6.36
CA TYR A 11 -2.62 -0.73 -7.71
C TYR A 11 -1.17 -0.35 -8.02
N ALA A 12 -0.75 -0.62 -9.25
CA ALA A 12 0.60 -0.37 -9.73
C ALA A 12 0.51 0.50 -11.00
N ARG A 13 1.21 1.63 -10.99
CA ARG A 13 1.21 2.60 -12.10
C ARG A 13 2.62 2.80 -12.66
N GLU A 14 2.74 2.72 -13.98
CA GLU A 14 3.96 3.10 -14.69
C GLU A 14 4.13 4.63 -14.69
N THR A 15 5.35 5.09 -14.46
CA THR A 15 5.65 6.53 -14.30
C THR A 15 6.46 7.11 -15.46
N GLY A 16 6.84 6.27 -16.44
CA GLY A 16 7.77 6.64 -17.51
C GLY A 16 9.24 6.68 -17.07
N LEU A 17 9.54 6.44 -15.79
CA LEU A 17 10.90 6.35 -15.26
C LEU A 17 11.42 4.91 -15.33
N ILE A 18 12.69 4.76 -15.73
CA ILE A 18 13.34 3.45 -15.85
C ILE A 18 13.37 2.77 -14.48
N ASN A 19 12.85 1.54 -14.42
CA ASN A 19 12.81 0.72 -13.21
C ASN A 19 12.13 1.40 -12.01
N ARG A 20 11.13 2.28 -12.24
CA ARG A 20 10.33 2.88 -11.17
C ARG A 20 8.84 2.74 -11.43
N ARG A 21 8.14 2.20 -10.42
CA ARG A 21 6.69 2.05 -10.40
C ARG A 21 6.14 2.71 -9.15
N GLU A 22 5.02 3.39 -9.31
CA GLU A 22 4.24 3.91 -8.19
C GLU A 22 3.22 2.86 -7.77
N PHE A 23 2.96 2.76 -6.47
CA PHE A 23 2.03 1.83 -5.88
C PHE A 23 1.01 2.58 -5.03
N LEU A 24 -0.25 2.18 -5.12
CA LEU A 24 -1.33 2.63 -4.25
C LEU A 24 -1.93 1.40 -3.55
N LEU A 25 -1.73 1.31 -2.24
CA LEU A 25 -2.43 0.37 -1.38
C LEU A 25 -3.73 1.02 -0.92
N PHE A 26 -4.83 0.31 -1.11
CA PHE A 26 -6.13 0.65 -0.55
C PHE A 26 -6.67 -0.58 0.17
N SER A 27 -6.96 -0.44 1.46
CA SER A 27 -7.41 -1.53 2.32
C SER A 27 -8.60 -1.11 3.16
N VAL A 28 -9.57 -2.01 3.26
CA VAL A 28 -10.76 -1.88 4.11
C VAL A 28 -10.76 -3.05 5.08
N GLU A 29 -10.87 -2.73 6.35
CA GLU A 29 -10.95 -3.69 7.45
C GLU A 29 -12.30 -3.53 8.14
N GLU A 30 -13.00 -4.65 8.34
CA GLU A 30 -14.28 -4.70 9.04
C GLU A 30 -14.17 -5.69 10.19
N ASP A 31 -14.45 -5.23 11.41
CA ASP A 31 -14.43 -6.09 12.59
C ASP A 31 -15.77 -6.79 12.85
N GLU A 32 -15.81 -7.68 13.86
CA GLU A 32 -17.03 -8.38 14.27
C GLU A 32 -18.16 -7.46 14.76
N GLU A 33 -17.83 -6.24 15.19
CA GLU A 33 -18.79 -5.23 15.68
C GLU A 33 -19.29 -4.31 14.56
N GLY A 34 -18.78 -4.49 13.33
CA GLY A 34 -19.12 -3.68 12.16
C GLY A 34 -18.33 -2.37 12.04
N SER A 35 -17.29 -2.17 12.86
CA SER A 35 -16.40 -1.03 12.72
C SER A 35 -15.57 -1.16 11.46
N ILE A 36 -15.58 -0.10 10.63
CA ILE A 36 -14.86 -0.06 9.37
C ILE A 36 -13.63 0.85 9.52
N THR A 37 -12.47 0.30 9.20
CA THR A 37 -11.21 1.05 9.11
C THR A 37 -10.73 1.10 7.66
N LEU A 38 -10.33 2.28 7.22
CA LEU A 38 -9.76 2.50 5.89
C LEU A 38 -8.28 2.86 5.98
N THR A 39 -7.44 2.11 5.28
CA THR A 39 -6.01 2.35 5.17
C THR A 39 -5.63 2.63 3.72
N THR A 40 -4.90 3.73 3.52
CA THR A 40 -4.31 4.08 2.22
C THR A 40 -2.82 4.35 2.38
N ALA A 41 -2.03 3.88 1.41
CA ALA A 41 -0.60 4.18 1.36
C ALA A 41 -0.14 4.33 -0.09
N VAL A 42 0.78 5.27 -0.33
CA VAL A 42 1.44 5.46 -1.61
C VAL A 42 2.91 5.08 -1.46
N GLY A 43 3.41 4.28 -2.40
CA GLY A 43 4.79 3.83 -2.44
C GLY A 43 5.42 4.03 -3.81
N ILE A 44 6.75 4.01 -3.86
CA ILE A 44 7.53 4.01 -5.10
C ILE A 44 8.63 2.97 -5.00
N THR A 45 9.04 2.39 -6.13
CA THR A 45 10.24 1.54 -6.19
C THR A 45 11.46 2.32 -5.73
N LEU A 46 12.19 1.77 -4.76
CA LEU A 46 13.51 2.27 -4.35
C LEU A 46 14.60 1.57 -5.16
N GLN A 47 15.61 2.35 -5.53
CA GLN A 47 16.84 1.90 -6.19
C GLN A 47 18.03 2.17 -5.25
N SER A 48 19.14 1.47 -5.45
CA SER A 48 20.33 1.65 -4.60
C SER A 48 20.84 3.10 -4.58
N THR A 49 20.65 3.84 -5.68
CA THR A 49 21.00 5.26 -5.80
C THR A 49 20.11 6.19 -4.97
N ASP A 50 18.93 5.73 -4.54
CA ASP A 50 18.04 6.52 -3.68
C ASP A 50 18.49 6.48 -2.20
N ILE A 51 19.35 5.53 -1.83
CA ILE A 51 19.83 5.36 -0.46
C ILE A 51 21.17 6.08 -0.30
N ASN A 52 21.15 7.23 0.35
CA ASN A 52 22.35 7.91 0.82
C ASN A 52 22.52 7.67 2.33
N VAL A 53 23.60 6.99 2.71
CA VAL A 53 24.04 6.89 4.10
C VAL A 53 25.00 8.03 4.34
N LEU A 54 24.64 8.95 5.25
CA LEU A 54 25.49 10.05 5.71
C LEU A 54 26.40 9.59 6.86
#